data_AF-A0A3B8JZQ7-F1
#
_entry.id   AF-A0A3B8JZQ7-F1
#
_cell.length_a   1.000
_cell.length_b   1.000
_cell.length_c   1.000
_cell.angle_alpha   90.00
_cell.angle_beta   90.00
_cell.angle_gamma   90.00
#
_symmetry.space_group_name_H-M   'P 1'
#
loop_
_entity.id
_entity.type
_entity.pdbx_description
1 polymer ?
#
loop_
_entity_poly.entity_id
_entity_poly.type
_entity_poly.pdbx_seq_one_letter_code
_entity_poly.pdbx_strand_id
1 'polypeptide(L)'
;FTVSLFLFPFFFFSMLAVALARNRGEGKKEYLPGQRWIGLILSFSGAVLLFSATAVLLLLPYLTIAAESGLSLLRWFFIPLFHSFLLPLLKFLFKPRGGVSVSETGDLSGDSGVVMPDASPDSFWGQLLAKFLGLGVLGLVGLAALLAACWGIYRLFRWLLSRSPESGEQHDFFGGISLWLALLQHWWRGLLSFVRRVFIRSVPVWSETTRIYRSLLNWGSSCGLPRLLYETPREYGLRLSRYFPAVKTEIELIVSTYSREIYGELPVDEAKLALLHRARRKLSNPLLRFRFLRSKNEGFHE
;
A
#
# COMPACT_ATOMS: atom_id res chain seq x y z
N PHE A 1 -17.06 37.20 13.24
CA PHE A 1 -16.08 36.40 12.47
C PHE A 1 -15.81 36.91 11.05
N THR A 2 -16.64 37.79 10.48
CA THR A 2 -16.47 38.30 9.09
C THR A 2 -15.40 39.38 8.94
N VAL A 3 -15.19 40.25 9.94
CA VAL A 3 -14.23 41.37 9.85
C VAL A 3 -12.76 40.90 9.86
N SER A 4 -12.44 39.85 10.61
CA SER A 4 -11.09 39.28 10.68
C SER A 4 -10.62 38.64 9.36
N LEU A 5 -11.56 38.22 8.51
CA LEU A 5 -11.28 37.52 7.26
C LEU A 5 -10.84 38.48 6.14
N PHE A 6 -11.24 39.76 6.21
CA PHE A 6 -10.83 40.81 5.27
C PHE A 6 -9.53 41.51 5.64
N LEU A 7 -9.07 41.36 6.90
CA LEU A 7 -7.88 42.03 7.41
C LEU A 7 -6.60 41.48 6.80
N PHE A 8 -6.55 40.16 6.56
CA PHE A 8 -5.44 39.47 5.89
C PHE A 8 -5.25 39.87 4.42
N PRO A 9 -6.27 39.80 3.54
CA PRO A 9 -6.11 40.24 2.15
C PRO A 9 -5.82 41.74 2.08
N PHE A 10 -6.45 42.57 2.91
CA PHE A 10 -6.17 44.01 2.95
C PHE A 10 -4.71 44.32 3.32
N PHE A 11 -4.17 43.64 4.33
CA PHE A 11 -2.76 43.80 4.72
C PHE A 11 -1.80 43.32 3.63
N PHE A 12 -2.11 42.20 2.99
CA PHE A 12 -1.31 41.65 1.91
C PHE A 12 -1.30 42.57 0.68
N PHE A 13 -2.47 43.06 0.26
CA PHE A 13 -2.57 44.01 -0.85
C PHE A 13 -1.91 45.37 -0.53
N SER A 14 -1.98 45.83 0.72
CA SER A 14 -1.26 47.05 1.15
C SER A 14 0.25 46.87 1.10
N MET A 15 0.79 45.75 1.59
CA MET A 15 2.23 45.46 1.46
C MET A 15 2.67 45.34 0.00
N LEU A 16 1.87 44.67 -0.83
CA LEU A 16 2.13 44.53 -2.25
C LEU A 16 2.10 45.89 -2.98
N ALA A 17 1.12 46.73 -2.65
CA ALA A 17 1.01 48.08 -3.21
C ALA A 17 2.19 48.97 -2.80
N VAL A 18 2.64 48.90 -1.54
CA VAL A 18 3.83 49.63 -1.06
C VAL A 18 5.10 49.14 -1.75
N ALA A 19 5.27 47.82 -1.92
CA ALA A 19 6.40 47.24 -2.64
C ALA A 19 6.43 47.66 -4.12
N LEU A 20 5.26 47.72 -4.77
CA LEU A 20 5.12 48.17 -6.16
C LEU A 20 5.32 49.68 -6.31
N ALA A 21 4.80 50.49 -5.39
CA ALA A 21 4.96 51.94 -5.40
C ALA A 21 6.43 52.34 -5.19
N ARG A 22 7.16 51.62 -4.33
CA ARG A 22 8.58 51.87 -4.08
C ARG A 22 9.49 51.55 -5.28
N ASN A 23 8.99 50.78 -6.24
CA ASN A 23 9.71 50.44 -7.47
C ASN A 23 9.40 51.39 -8.64
N ARG A 24 8.57 52.42 -8.43
CA ARG A 24 8.22 53.44 -9.44
C ARG A 24 8.85 54.81 -9.18
N GLY A 25 9.72 54.93 -8.18
CA GLY A 25 10.44 56.18 -7.88
C GLY A 25 11.51 56.49 -8.92
N GLU A 26 11.26 57.57 -9.66
CA GLU A 26 12.05 58.10 -10.77
C GLU A 26 13.52 58.40 -10.42
N GLY A 27 14.38 58.16 -11.40
CA GLY A 27 15.77 58.58 -11.39
C GLY A 27 16.62 57.63 -12.20
N LYS A 28 16.97 58.04 -13.43
CA LYS A 28 17.97 57.38 -14.28
C LYS A 28 19.19 56.99 -13.45
N LYS A 29 19.25 55.74 -13.02
CA LYS A 29 20.44 55.13 -12.47
C LYS A 29 20.54 53.80 -13.18
N GLU A 30 21.61 53.68 -13.97
CA GLU A 30 22.07 52.44 -14.57
C GLU A 30 22.03 51.36 -13.48
N TYR A 31 20.98 50.55 -13.53
CA TYR A 31 20.82 49.44 -12.62
C TYR A 31 21.94 48.47 -12.95
N LEU A 32 22.87 48.29 -12.00
CA LEU A 32 23.87 47.23 -12.03
C LEU A 32 23.18 45.93 -12.48
N PRO A 33 23.61 45.33 -13.61
CA PRO A 33 22.97 44.16 -14.18
C PRO A 33 23.19 42.96 -13.26
N GLY A 34 22.28 42.76 -12.31
CA GLY A 34 22.39 41.67 -11.33
C GLY A 34 21.28 41.63 -10.27
N GLN A 35 20.70 42.77 -9.89
CA GLN A 35 19.80 42.83 -8.73
C GLN A 35 18.29 42.68 -9.03
N ARG A 36 17.86 42.76 -10.30
CA ARG A 36 16.45 42.55 -10.70
C ARG A 36 15.91 41.16 -10.35
N TRP A 37 16.78 40.15 -10.40
CA TRP A 37 16.41 38.77 -10.11
C TRP A 37 16.11 38.52 -8.63
N ILE A 38 16.73 39.26 -7.71
CA ILE A 38 16.49 39.12 -6.27
C ILE A 38 15.05 39.52 -5.93
N GLY A 39 14.56 40.64 -6.47
CA GLY A 39 13.20 41.11 -6.21
C GLY A 39 12.15 40.15 -6.78
N LEU A 40 12.42 39.60 -7.97
CA LEU A 40 11.52 38.65 -8.62
C LEU A 40 11.46 37.32 -7.87
N ILE A 41 12.61 36.77 -7.45
CA ILE A 41 12.67 35.54 -6.64
C ILE A 41 11.98 35.74 -5.29
N LEU A 42 12.19 36.88 -4.63
CA LEU A 42 11.57 37.18 -3.34
C LEU A 42 10.05 37.33 -3.47
N SER A 43 9.56 38.01 -4.52
CA SER A 43 8.13 38.16 -4.78
C SER A 43 7.46 36.83 -5.14
N PHE A 44 8.13 35.99 -5.93
CA PHE A 44 7.63 34.66 -6.30
C PHE A 44 7.60 33.72 -5.09
N SER A 45 8.67 33.71 -4.29
CA SER A 45 8.72 32.94 -3.05
C SER A 45 7.62 33.40 -2.07
N GLY A 46 7.43 34.71 -1.93
CA GLY A 46 6.34 35.28 -1.13
C GLY A 46 4.95 34.85 -1.63
N ALA A 47 4.72 34.89 -2.95
CA ALA A 47 3.45 34.48 -3.54
C ALA A 47 3.17 32.97 -3.35
N VAL A 48 4.18 32.11 -3.52
CA VAL A 48 4.07 30.66 -3.28
C VAL A 48 3.78 30.38 -1.80
N LEU A 49 4.48 31.03 -0.88
CA LEU A 49 4.24 30.88 0.55
C LEU A 49 2.83 31.35 0.91
N LEU A 50 2.38 32.49 0.38
CA LEU A 50 1.04 32.97 0.66
C LEU A 50 -0.04 32.05 0.09
N PHE A 51 0.16 31.55 -1.13
CA PHE A 51 -0.77 30.63 -1.77
C PHE A 51 -0.85 29.32 -1.00
N SER A 52 0.29 28.78 -0.57
CA SER A 52 0.36 27.56 0.24
C SER A 52 -0.32 27.75 1.61
N ALA A 53 -0.06 28.86 2.30
CA ALA A 53 -0.70 29.19 3.57
C ALA A 53 -2.22 29.38 3.42
N THR A 54 -2.65 30.06 2.35
CA THR A 54 -4.07 30.27 2.04
C THR A 54 -4.75 28.95 1.71
N ALA A 55 -4.12 28.08 0.91
CA ALA A 55 -4.63 26.75 0.61
C ALA A 55 -4.77 25.90 1.87
N VAL A 56 -3.76 25.89 2.75
CA VAL A 56 -3.81 25.17 4.04
C VAL A 56 -4.92 25.73 4.92
N LEU A 57 -5.09 27.06 5.01
CA LEU A 57 -6.16 27.68 5.80
C LEU A 57 -7.56 27.36 5.25
N LEU A 58 -7.72 27.30 3.93
CA LEU A 58 -8.96 26.90 3.27
C LEU A 58 -9.26 25.40 3.45
N LEU A 59 -8.23 24.56 3.46
CA LEU A 59 -8.33 23.13 3.69
C LEU A 59 -8.44 22.78 5.18
N LEU A 60 -8.03 23.67 6.08
CA LEU A 60 -8.07 23.49 7.52
C LEU A 60 -9.44 23.02 8.04
N PRO A 61 -10.59 23.65 7.69
CA PRO A 61 -11.89 23.18 8.15
C PRO A 61 -12.23 21.76 7.66
N TYR A 62 -11.82 21.40 6.44
CA TYR A 62 -12.02 20.05 5.92
C TYR A 62 -11.09 19.04 6.61
N LEU A 63 -9.85 19.43 6.89
CA LEU A 63 -8.88 18.63 7.63
C LEU A 63 -9.32 18.42 9.08
N THR A 64 -9.95 19.41 9.72
CA THR A 64 -10.48 19.26 11.08
C THR A 64 -11.69 18.32 11.09
N ILE A 65 -12.60 18.42 10.13
CA ILE A 65 -13.74 17.47 10.01
C ILE A 65 -13.21 16.04 9.77
N ALA A 66 -12.24 15.89 8.87
CA ALA A 66 -11.59 14.60 8.62
C ALA A 66 -10.85 14.08 9.87
N ALA A 67 -10.14 14.93 10.58
CA ALA A 67 -9.43 14.58 11.81
C ALA A 67 -10.39 14.20 12.94
N GLU A 68 -11.51 14.91 13.10
CA GLU A 68 -12.56 14.60 14.08
C GLU A 68 -13.23 13.27 13.78
N SER A 69 -13.57 13.01 12.52
CA SER A 69 -14.13 11.72 12.09
C SER A 69 -13.13 10.56 12.28
N GLY A 70 -11.85 10.80 11.97
CA GLY A 70 -10.77 9.85 12.20
C GLY A 70 -10.55 9.59 13.69
N LEU A 71 -10.57 10.63 14.52
CA LEU A 71 -10.45 10.54 15.98
C LEU A 71 -11.66 9.87 16.62
N SER A 72 -12.88 10.10 16.11
CA SER A 72 -14.07 9.43 16.63
C SER A 72 -14.05 7.94 16.32
N LEU A 73 -13.62 7.55 15.11
CA LEU A 73 -13.40 6.15 14.76
C LEU A 73 -12.29 5.55 15.63
N LEU A 74 -11.17 6.24 15.78
CA LEU A 74 -10.06 5.80 16.63
C LEU A 74 -10.52 5.63 18.08
N ARG A 75 -11.27 6.58 18.64
CA ARG A 75 -11.84 6.47 19.99
C ARG A 75 -12.81 5.29 20.09
N TRP A 76 -13.66 5.06 19.10
CA TRP A 76 -14.62 3.96 19.10
C TRP A 76 -13.94 2.59 19.08
N PHE A 77 -12.79 2.48 18.40
CA PHE A 77 -11.97 1.27 18.42
C PHE A 77 -11.11 1.16 19.69
N PHE A 78 -10.50 2.26 20.15
CA PHE A 78 -9.56 2.23 21.27
C PHE A 78 -10.25 2.16 22.63
N ILE A 79 -11.44 2.75 22.84
CA ILE A 79 -12.15 2.68 24.13
C ILE A 79 -12.43 1.23 24.58
N PRO A 80 -13.05 0.35 23.75
CA PRO A 80 -13.27 -1.04 24.14
C PRO A 80 -11.96 -1.82 24.27
N LEU A 81 -10.97 -1.55 23.40
CA LEU A 81 -9.66 -2.19 23.45
C LEU A 81 -8.85 -1.81 24.70
N PHE A 82 -8.90 -0.55 25.11
CA PHE A 82 -8.23 -0.01 26.29
C PHE A 82 -8.86 -0.58 27.56
N HIS A 83 -10.19 -0.72 27.60
CA HIS A 83 -10.88 -1.32 28.73
C HIS A 83 -10.61 -2.84 28.83
N SER A 84 -10.63 -3.57 27.71
CA SER A 84 -10.39 -5.01 27.69
C SER A 84 -8.93 -5.44 27.85
N PHE A 85 -7.96 -4.65 27.39
CA PHE A 85 -6.54 -5.05 27.40
C PHE A 85 -5.68 -4.22 28.35
N LEU A 86 -5.91 -2.91 28.46
CA LEU A 86 -5.04 -2.06 29.27
C LEU A 86 -5.32 -2.21 30.77
N LEU A 87 -6.59 -2.34 31.18
CA LEU A 87 -6.92 -2.54 32.60
C LEU A 87 -6.39 -3.86 33.19
N PRO A 88 -6.45 -5.02 32.50
CA PRO A 88 -5.79 -6.23 32.96
C PRO A 88 -4.27 -6.11 32.99
N LEU A 89 -3.67 -5.47 31.97
CA LEU A 89 -2.22 -5.26 31.92
C LEU A 89 -1.74 -4.32 33.03
N LEU A 90 -2.50 -3.26 33.33
CA LEU A 90 -2.21 -2.32 34.41
C LEU A 90 -2.45 -2.97 35.78
N LYS A 91 -3.52 -3.75 35.96
CA LYS A 91 -3.74 -4.56 37.18
C LYS A 91 -2.65 -5.62 37.36
N PHE A 92 -2.13 -6.17 36.28
CA PHE A 92 -1.03 -7.13 36.31
C PHE A 92 0.30 -6.47 36.68
N LEU A 93 0.56 -5.28 36.13
CA LEU A 93 1.80 -4.53 36.37
C LEU A 93 1.83 -3.85 37.75
N PHE A 94 0.69 -3.39 38.27
CA PHE A 94 0.58 -2.68 39.54
C PHE A 94 0.00 -3.51 40.68
N LYS A 95 -0.27 -4.82 40.50
CA LYS A 95 -0.59 -5.69 41.65
C LYS A 95 0.64 -5.73 42.56
N PRO A 96 0.57 -5.23 43.80
CA PRO A 96 1.70 -5.29 44.72
C PRO A 96 2.03 -6.76 44.99
N ARG A 97 3.19 -7.20 44.51
CA ARG A 97 3.81 -8.45 44.94
C ARG A 97 4.32 -8.22 46.36
N GLY A 98 3.47 -8.48 47.35
CA GLY A 98 3.87 -8.38 48.75
C GLY A 98 2.74 -8.74 49.70
N GLY A 99 2.80 -9.93 50.27
CA GLY A 99 1.87 -10.39 51.29
C GLY A 99 1.73 -11.90 51.33
N VAL A 100 2.81 -12.57 51.72
CA VAL A 100 2.83 -13.98 52.11
C VAL A 100 1.75 -14.22 53.17
N SER A 101 0.82 -15.13 52.91
CA SER A 101 0.11 -15.89 53.94
C SER A 101 0.27 -17.38 53.63
N VAL A 102 0.90 -18.04 54.59
CA VAL A 102 1.40 -19.42 54.61
C VAL A 102 0.25 -20.44 54.69
N SER A 103 0.42 -21.53 53.94
CA SER A 103 -0.12 -22.91 54.06
C SER A 103 -1.65 -23.11 54.17
N GLU A 104 -2.27 -24.13 53.55
CA GLU A 104 -1.82 -25.52 53.42
C GLU A 104 -2.67 -26.33 52.41
N THR A 105 -2.03 -27.35 51.82
CA THR A 105 -2.56 -28.55 51.15
C THR A 105 -3.18 -28.48 49.74
N GLY A 106 -2.66 -29.36 48.85
CA GLY A 106 -3.41 -29.82 47.67
C GLY A 106 -2.64 -29.99 46.37
N ASP A 107 -1.57 -30.78 46.38
CA ASP A 107 -1.24 -31.84 45.40
C ASP A 107 -1.13 -31.58 43.87
N LEU A 108 -0.19 -32.33 43.27
CA LEU A 108 -0.03 -32.73 41.86
C LEU A 108 0.71 -31.82 40.85
N SER A 109 1.91 -32.30 40.49
CA SER A 109 2.46 -32.49 39.15
C SER A 109 2.11 -31.51 38.03
N GLY A 110 3.15 -30.88 37.46
CA GLY A 110 3.04 -30.21 36.17
C GLY A 110 4.31 -29.51 35.73
N ASP A 111 5.20 -30.30 35.12
CA ASP A 111 6.29 -29.91 34.21
C ASP A 111 6.17 -28.48 33.63
N SER A 112 7.02 -27.57 34.11
CA SER A 112 7.10 -26.21 33.61
C SER A 112 8.01 -26.14 32.38
N GLY A 113 7.51 -26.65 31.25
CA GLY A 113 7.98 -26.24 29.95
C GLY A 113 7.65 -24.77 29.74
N VAL A 114 8.66 -23.92 29.63
CA VAL A 114 8.54 -22.52 29.25
C VAL A 114 7.95 -22.47 27.84
N VAL A 115 6.63 -22.40 27.74
CA VAL A 115 5.93 -22.09 26.50
C VAL A 115 6.21 -20.62 26.21
N MET A 116 7.18 -20.37 25.32
CA MET A 116 7.19 -19.11 24.60
C MET A 116 5.85 -19.00 23.86
N PRO A 117 5.09 -17.90 24.01
CA PRO A 117 3.97 -17.67 23.14
C PRO A 117 4.53 -17.44 21.75
N ASP A 118 4.45 -18.46 20.89
CA ASP A 118 4.67 -18.31 19.46
C ASP A 118 3.76 -17.18 19.00
N ALA A 119 4.40 -16.11 18.53
CA ALA A 119 3.73 -14.99 17.89
C ALA A 119 3.12 -15.51 16.59
N SER A 120 1.93 -16.09 16.72
CA SER A 120 1.10 -16.52 15.61
C SER A 120 0.89 -15.33 14.68
N PRO A 121 1.23 -15.46 13.38
CA PRO A 121 1.09 -14.38 12.40
C PRO A 121 -0.37 -14.00 12.13
N ASP A 122 -1.33 -14.72 12.71
CA ASP A 122 -2.78 -14.48 12.60
C ASP A 122 -3.33 -13.54 13.67
N SER A 123 -2.46 -12.97 14.52
CA SER A 123 -2.87 -11.96 15.48
C SER A 123 -3.47 -10.75 14.73
N PHE A 124 -4.70 -10.36 15.12
CA PHE A 124 -5.38 -9.14 14.68
C PHE A 124 -4.43 -7.92 14.65
N TRP A 125 -3.50 -7.85 15.62
CA TRP A 125 -2.46 -6.83 15.68
C TRP A 125 -1.48 -6.87 14.51
N GLY A 126 -1.10 -8.04 14.01
CA GLY A 126 -0.25 -8.19 12.83
C GLY A 126 -0.93 -7.69 11.56
N GLN A 127 -2.23 -7.97 11.39
CA GLN A 127 -3.00 -7.45 10.26
C GLN A 127 -3.22 -5.94 10.33
N LEU A 128 -3.49 -5.40 11.53
CA LEU A 128 -3.66 -3.97 11.75
C LEU A 128 -2.34 -3.23 11.51
N LEU A 129 -1.24 -3.74 12.08
CA LEU A 129 0.10 -3.17 11.92
C LEU A 129 0.57 -3.22 10.47
N ALA A 130 0.30 -4.30 9.74
CA ALA A 130 0.60 -4.40 8.31
C ALA A 130 -0.20 -3.39 7.47
N LYS A 131 -1.49 -3.17 7.79
CA LYS A 131 -2.33 -2.15 7.12
C LYS A 131 -1.83 -0.73 7.40
N PHE A 132 -1.46 -0.42 8.65
CA PHE A 132 -0.91 0.89 9.01
C PHE A 132 0.49 1.14 8.44
N LEU A 133 1.38 0.12 8.43
CA LEU A 133 2.67 0.23 7.76
C LEU A 133 2.50 0.44 6.25
N GLY A 134 1.56 -0.28 5.62
CA GLY A 134 1.26 -0.13 4.21
C GLY A 134 0.77 1.29 3.87
N LEU A 135 -0.14 1.83 4.69
CA LEU A 135 -0.65 3.20 4.53
C LEU A 135 0.45 4.25 4.78
N GLY A 136 1.30 4.03 5.78
CA GLY A 136 2.42 4.92 6.11
C GLY A 136 3.47 4.97 5.00
N VAL A 137 3.84 3.82 4.43
CA VAL A 137 4.77 3.75 3.30
C VAL A 137 4.16 4.41 2.06
N LEU A 138 2.87 4.20 1.79
CA LEU A 138 2.18 4.84 0.67
C LEU A 138 2.14 6.37 0.84
N GLY A 139 1.87 6.86 2.05
CA GLY A 139 1.90 8.28 2.39
C GLY A 139 3.30 8.89 2.22
N LEU A 140 4.34 8.20 2.68
CA LEU A 140 5.73 8.66 2.54
C LEU A 140 6.17 8.73 1.08
N VAL A 141 5.81 7.72 0.27
CA VAL A 141 6.08 7.71 -1.18
C VAL A 141 5.32 8.83 -1.89
N GLY A 142 4.04 9.04 -1.54
CA GLY A 142 3.24 10.15 -2.07
C GLY A 142 3.86 11.51 -1.75
N LEU A 143 4.32 11.70 -0.51
CA LEU A 143 5.00 12.93 -0.07
C LEU A 143 6.32 13.14 -0.82
N ALA A 144 7.15 12.11 -0.96
CA ALA A 144 8.39 12.18 -1.72
C ALA A 144 8.15 12.49 -3.21
N ALA A 145 7.12 11.90 -3.81
CA ALA A 145 6.72 12.18 -5.19
C ALA A 145 6.24 13.63 -5.35
N LEU A 146 5.49 14.15 -4.38
CA LEU A 146 5.01 15.54 -4.37
C LEU A 146 6.17 16.54 -4.23
N LEU A 147 7.14 16.26 -3.35
CA LEU A 147 8.36 17.06 -3.23
C LEU A 147 9.18 17.05 -4.52
N ALA A 148 9.32 15.89 -5.16
CA ALA A 148 10.01 15.76 -6.45
C ALA A 148 9.28 16.53 -7.57
N ALA A 149 7.94 16.48 -7.60
CA ALA A 149 7.12 17.25 -8.53
C ALA A 149 7.27 18.76 -8.31
N CYS A 150 7.17 19.23 -7.06
CA CYS A 150 7.41 20.62 -6.70
C CYS A 150 8.81 21.09 -7.08
N TRP A 151 9.84 20.26 -6.86
CA TRP A 151 11.21 20.57 -7.26
C TRP A 151 11.37 20.64 -8.79
N GLY A 152 10.73 19.72 -9.53
CA GLY A 152 10.70 19.73 -10.99
C GLY A 152 10.01 20.97 -11.54
N ILE A 153 8.85 21.34 -11.00
CA ILE A 153 8.11 22.55 -11.36
C ILE A 153 8.94 23.80 -11.04
N TYR A 154 9.52 23.90 -9.84
CA TYR A 154 10.38 25.01 -9.46
C TYR A 154 11.56 25.19 -10.44
N ARG A 155 12.19 24.07 -10.85
CA ARG A 155 13.29 24.09 -11.80
C ARG A 155 12.82 24.47 -13.21
N LEU A 156 11.65 24.00 -13.62
CA LEU A 156 11.02 24.35 -14.89
C LEU A 156 10.71 25.85 -14.95
N PHE A 157 10.12 26.40 -13.89
CA PHE A 157 9.87 27.84 -13.77
C PHE A 157 11.17 28.63 -13.78
N ARG A 158 12.17 28.23 -12.99
CA ARG A 158 13.49 28.89 -12.99
C ARG A 158 14.14 28.86 -14.37
N TRP A 159 13.98 27.76 -15.11
CA TRP A 159 14.50 27.62 -16.48
C TRP A 159 13.74 28.50 -17.48
N LEU A 160 12.41 28.50 -17.47
CA LEU A 160 11.58 29.40 -18.29
C LEU A 160 11.87 30.87 -18.01
N LEU A 161 12.13 31.22 -16.75
CA LEU A 161 12.47 32.58 -16.33
C LEU A 161 13.91 32.96 -16.64
N SER A 162 14.81 31.99 -16.87
CA SER A 162 16.22 32.26 -17.22
C SER A 162 16.45 32.55 -18.71
N ARG A 163 15.42 32.47 -19.56
CA ARG A 163 15.57 32.58 -21.01
C ARG A 163 14.90 33.84 -21.59
N SER A 164 15.60 34.96 -21.44
CA SER A 164 15.74 35.93 -22.53
C SER A 164 16.93 36.87 -22.27
N PRO A 165 18.15 36.51 -22.68
CA PRO A 165 19.13 37.48 -23.14
C PRO A 165 19.17 37.41 -24.67
N GLU A 166 18.79 38.53 -25.28
CA GLU A 166 19.02 38.84 -26.68
C GLU A 166 20.49 38.56 -27.03
N SER A 167 20.76 37.57 -27.89
CA SER A 167 21.89 37.57 -28.82
C SER A 167 21.89 36.30 -29.68
N GLY A 168 21.29 36.43 -30.87
CA GLY A 168 21.97 36.18 -32.14
C GLY A 168 22.42 34.77 -32.55
N GLU A 169 22.54 33.77 -31.68
CA GLU A 169 22.97 32.44 -32.09
C GLU A 169 21.88 31.40 -31.84
N GLN A 170 21.52 30.66 -32.90
CA GLN A 170 20.63 29.51 -32.90
C GLN A 170 21.21 28.38 -32.04
N HIS A 171 21.18 28.54 -30.72
CA HIS A 171 21.63 27.52 -29.80
C HIS A 171 20.49 26.53 -29.54
N ASP A 172 20.72 25.27 -29.92
CA ASP A 172 19.84 24.09 -29.88
C ASP A 172 18.84 24.07 -28.71
N PHE A 173 17.72 24.78 -28.90
CA PHE A 173 16.62 24.85 -27.92
C PHE A 173 16.05 23.45 -27.63
N PHE A 174 16.02 22.60 -28.66
CA PHE A 174 15.54 21.22 -28.59
C PHE A 174 16.53 20.26 -27.93
N GLY A 175 17.85 20.54 -27.97
CA GLY A 175 18.87 19.72 -27.31
C GLY A 175 18.78 19.77 -25.77
N GLY A 176 18.44 20.93 -25.20
CA GLY A 176 18.19 21.06 -23.77
C GLY A 176 16.91 20.36 -23.29
N ILE A 177 15.86 20.35 -24.13
CA ILE A 177 14.57 19.72 -23.81
C ILE A 177 14.69 18.19 -23.86
N SER A 178 15.44 17.64 -24.83
CA SER A 178 15.64 16.19 -24.96
C SER A 178 16.42 15.61 -23.77
N LEU A 179 17.43 16.32 -23.28
CA LEU A 179 18.16 15.95 -22.05
C LEU A 179 17.24 15.99 -20.82
N TRP A 180 16.33 16.97 -20.75
CA TRP A 180 15.37 17.06 -19.65
C TRP A 180 14.34 15.94 -19.68
N LEU A 181 13.78 15.62 -20.86
CA LEU A 181 12.89 14.46 -21.03
C LEU A 181 13.59 13.14 -20.68
N ALA A 182 14.87 12.99 -21.07
CA ALA A 182 15.65 11.80 -20.75
C ALA A 182 15.86 11.62 -19.22
N LEU A 183 16.16 12.72 -18.51
CA LEU A 183 16.28 12.74 -17.05
C LEU A 183 14.94 12.40 -16.37
N LEU A 184 13.84 13.00 -16.83
CA LEU A 184 12.49 12.72 -16.32
C LEU A 184 12.08 11.27 -16.56
N GLN A 185 12.36 10.74 -17.75
CA GLN A 185 12.08 9.36 -18.11
C GLN A 185 12.90 8.36 -17.29
N HIS A 186 14.17 8.68 -16.99
CA HIS A 186 15.01 7.85 -16.12
C HIS A 186 14.46 7.81 -14.69
N TRP A 187 14.06 8.97 -14.15
CA TRP A 187 13.45 9.08 -12.83
C TRP A 187 12.10 8.35 -12.75
N TRP A 188 11.25 8.52 -13.77
CA TRP A 188 9.95 7.84 -13.86
C TRP A 188 10.10 6.33 -13.92
N ARG A 189 11.07 5.81 -14.68
CA ARG A 189 11.39 4.37 -14.70
C ARG A 189 11.88 3.86 -13.35
N GLY A 190 12.73 4.62 -12.67
CA GLY A 190 13.17 4.31 -11.31
C GLY A 190 12.00 4.19 -10.34
N LEU A 191 11.13 5.20 -10.33
CA LEU A 191 9.92 5.24 -9.51
C LEU A 191 8.96 4.10 -9.84
N LEU A 192 8.68 3.84 -11.12
CA LEU A 192 7.80 2.76 -11.56
C LEU A 192 8.37 1.38 -11.18
N SER A 193 9.69 1.21 -11.27
CA SER A 193 10.35 -0.03 -10.87
C SER A 193 10.32 -0.24 -9.36
N PHE A 194 10.39 0.84 -8.57
CA PHE A 194 10.29 0.82 -7.12
C PHE A 194 8.86 0.52 -6.67
N VAL A 195 7.88 1.23 -7.24
CA VAL A 195 6.45 0.95 -7.03
C VAL A 195 6.14 -0.48 -7.40
N ARG A 196 6.60 -0.97 -8.56
CA ARG A 196 6.44 -2.36 -8.97
C ARG A 196 7.11 -3.33 -7.99
N ARG A 197 8.29 -3.02 -7.44
CA ARG A 197 8.96 -3.86 -6.42
C ARG A 197 8.18 -3.92 -5.10
N VAL A 198 7.63 -2.79 -4.66
CA VAL A 198 6.84 -2.68 -3.43
C VAL A 198 5.47 -3.33 -3.60
N PHE A 199 4.75 -3.02 -4.69
CA PHE A 199 3.45 -3.62 -5.00
C PHE A 199 3.54 -5.13 -5.26
N ILE A 200 4.61 -5.63 -5.91
CA ILE A 200 4.80 -7.07 -6.12
C ILE A 200 5.17 -7.79 -4.81
N ARG A 201 5.84 -7.11 -3.86
CA ARG A 201 6.05 -7.66 -2.51
C ARG A 201 4.81 -7.57 -1.61
N SER A 202 3.91 -6.63 -1.87
CA SER A 202 2.64 -6.45 -1.16
C SER A 202 1.45 -7.15 -1.83
N VAL A 203 1.68 -8.00 -2.84
CA VAL A 203 0.64 -8.92 -3.30
C VAL A 203 0.26 -9.78 -2.09
N PRO A 204 -1.03 -9.87 -1.71
CA PRO A 204 -1.46 -10.62 -0.54
C PRO A 204 -0.81 -12.00 -0.59
N VAL A 205 -0.10 -12.39 0.48
CA VAL A 205 0.51 -13.71 0.60
C VAL A 205 -0.55 -14.72 0.17
N TRP A 206 -0.35 -15.33 -1.00
CA TRP A 206 -1.32 -16.26 -1.56
C TRP A 206 -1.44 -17.37 -0.52
N SER A 207 -2.65 -17.58 0.01
CA SER A 207 -2.88 -18.66 0.96
C SER A 207 -2.36 -19.97 0.38
N GLU A 208 -1.82 -20.84 1.22
CA GLU A 208 -1.25 -22.11 0.77
C GLU A 208 -2.31 -22.94 0.00
N THR A 209 -3.59 -22.82 0.36
CA THR A 209 -4.73 -23.40 -0.37
C THR A 209 -4.83 -22.88 -1.80
N THR A 210 -4.64 -21.58 -2.04
CA THR A 210 -4.63 -20.98 -3.40
C THR A 210 -3.50 -21.55 -4.24
N ARG A 211 -2.32 -21.75 -3.64
CA ARG A 211 -1.17 -22.38 -4.31
C ARG A 211 -1.48 -23.83 -4.69
N ILE A 212 -2.13 -24.58 -3.81
CA ILE A 212 -2.54 -25.97 -4.08
C ILE A 212 -3.61 -26.02 -5.18
N TYR A 213 -4.62 -25.15 -5.15
CA TYR A 213 -5.63 -25.06 -6.20
C TYR A 213 -5.02 -24.67 -7.56
N ARG A 214 -4.05 -23.75 -7.59
CA ARG A 214 -3.34 -23.43 -8.83
C ARG A 214 -2.53 -24.61 -9.37
N SER A 215 -1.94 -25.42 -8.50
CA SER A 215 -1.30 -26.68 -8.90
C SER A 215 -2.31 -27.63 -9.53
N LEU A 216 -3.55 -27.69 -9.02
CA LEU A 216 -4.64 -28.48 -9.62
C LEU A 216 -5.05 -27.94 -11.00
N LEU A 217 -5.11 -26.61 -11.19
CA LEU A 217 -5.38 -26.00 -12.50
C LEU A 217 -4.30 -26.36 -13.52
N ASN A 218 -3.03 -26.22 -13.13
CA ASN A 218 -1.90 -26.56 -14.00
C ASN A 218 -1.86 -28.06 -14.33
N TRP A 219 -2.23 -28.91 -13.36
CA TRP A 219 -2.34 -30.34 -13.59
C TRP A 219 -3.46 -30.66 -14.59
N GLY A 220 -4.66 -30.11 -14.40
CA GLY A 220 -5.78 -30.33 -15.33
C GLY A 220 -5.51 -29.77 -16.73
N SER A 221 -4.86 -28.61 -16.85
CA SER A 221 -4.44 -28.08 -18.16
C SER A 221 -3.40 -28.98 -18.83
N SER A 222 -2.48 -29.57 -18.05
CA SER A 222 -1.49 -30.54 -18.55
C SER A 222 -2.12 -31.87 -18.98
N CYS A 223 -3.30 -32.19 -18.44
CA CYS A 223 -4.14 -33.31 -18.87
C CYS A 223 -5.06 -32.95 -20.06
N GLY A 224 -4.99 -31.73 -20.59
CA GLY A 224 -5.83 -31.29 -21.72
C GLY A 224 -7.23 -30.83 -21.33
N LEU A 225 -7.48 -30.59 -20.03
CA LEU A 225 -8.74 -30.08 -19.49
C LEU A 225 -8.49 -28.72 -18.79
N PRO A 226 -8.16 -27.66 -19.54
CA PRO A 226 -8.01 -26.33 -18.95
C PRO A 226 -9.33 -25.82 -18.39
N ARG A 227 -9.26 -25.01 -17.33
CA ARG A 227 -10.43 -24.33 -16.77
C ARG A 227 -10.94 -23.28 -17.75
N LEU A 228 -12.25 -23.23 -17.95
CA LEU A 228 -12.90 -22.20 -18.76
C LEU A 228 -13.08 -20.92 -17.96
N LEU A 229 -13.11 -19.75 -18.61
CA LEU A 229 -13.17 -18.46 -17.90
C LEU A 229 -14.47 -18.26 -17.11
N TYR A 230 -15.57 -18.84 -17.61
CA TYR A 230 -16.91 -18.76 -17.01
C TYR A 230 -17.20 -19.90 -16.02
N GLU A 231 -16.25 -20.82 -15.81
CA GLU A 231 -16.46 -22.01 -15.00
C GLU A 231 -16.05 -21.73 -13.54
N THR A 232 -16.97 -22.01 -12.62
CA THR A 232 -16.68 -21.88 -11.19
C THR A 232 -15.70 -22.97 -10.73
N PRO A 233 -14.93 -22.75 -9.63
CA PRO A 233 -14.04 -23.78 -9.10
C PRO A 233 -14.73 -25.12 -8.85
N ARG A 234 -16.00 -25.09 -8.43
CA ARG A 234 -16.83 -26.28 -8.15
C ARG A 234 -17.23 -27.02 -9.43
N GLU A 235 -17.66 -26.30 -10.46
CA GLU A 235 -17.98 -26.89 -11.78
C GLU A 235 -16.73 -27.50 -12.41
N TYR A 236 -15.60 -26.80 -12.35
CA TYR A 236 -14.32 -27.32 -12.82
C TYR A 236 -13.92 -28.61 -12.08
N GLY A 237 -14.05 -28.62 -10.75
CA GLY A 237 -13.80 -29.81 -9.94
C GLY A 237 -14.68 -31.00 -10.31
N LEU A 238 -15.98 -30.76 -10.55
CA LEU A 238 -16.93 -31.78 -10.99
C LEU A 238 -16.62 -32.30 -12.39
N ARG A 239 -16.25 -31.42 -13.32
CA ARG A 239 -15.83 -31.82 -14.67
C ARG A 239 -14.57 -32.68 -14.59
N LEU A 240 -13.58 -32.26 -13.83
CA LEU A 240 -12.32 -32.99 -13.66
C LEU A 240 -12.54 -34.34 -12.97
N SER A 241 -13.42 -34.42 -11.98
CA SER A 241 -13.69 -35.68 -11.28
C SER A 241 -14.45 -36.71 -12.12
N ARG A 242 -15.23 -36.28 -13.12
CA ARG A 242 -15.85 -37.17 -14.12
C ARG A 242 -14.81 -37.90 -14.97
N TYR A 243 -13.75 -37.20 -15.40
CA TYR A 243 -12.68 -37.81 -16.20
C TYR A 243 -11.68 -38.63 -15.37
N PHE A 244 -11.55 -38.31 -14.07
CA PHE A 244 -10.60 -38.96 -13.17
C PHE A 244 -11.27 -39.50 -11.91
N PRO A 245 -12.10 -40.57 -12.01
CA PRO A 245 -12.86 -41.09 -10.87
C PRO A 245 -11.96 -41.60 -9.73
N ALA A 246 -10.75 -42.08 -10.05
CA ALA A 246 -9.78 -42.59 -9.07
C ALA A 246 -9.23 -41.54 -8.09
N VAL A 247 -9.35 -40.24 -8.41
CA VAL A 247 -8.90 -39.12 -7.58
C VAL A 247 -10.01 -38.10 -7.29
N LYS A 248 -11.27 -38.52 -7.47
CA LYS A 248 -12.45 -37.67 -7.26
C LYS A 248 -12.46 -37.04 -5.86
N THR A 249 -12.19 -37.84 -4.84
CA THR A 249 -12.18 -37.42 -3.44
C THR A 249 -11.16 -36.33 -3.15
N GLU A 250 -9.97 -36.43 -3.75
CA GLU A 250 -8.88 -35.47 -3.59
C GLU A 250 -9.19 -34.15 -4.30
N ILE A 251 -9.76 -34.22 -5.50
CA ILE A 251 -10.20 -33.05 -6.26
C ILE A 251 -11.29 -32.31 -5.49
N GLU A 252 -12.31 -33.02 -5.01
CA GLU A 252 -13.40 -32.44 -4.22
C GLU A 252 -12.91 -31.80 -2.92
N LEU A 253 -11.94 -32.43 -2.24
CA LEU A 253 -11.32 -31.87 -1.03
C LEU A 253 -10.60 -30.54 -1.32
N ILE A 254 -9.78 -30.47 -2.36
CA ILE A 254 -9.06 -29.24 -2.74
C ILE A 254 -10.03 -28.13 -3.13
N VAL A 255 -11.02 -28.45 -3.96
CA VAL A 255 -11.99 -27.48 -4.47
C VAL A 255 -12.93 -26.96 -3.38
N SER A 256 -13.41 -27.83 -2.50
CA SER A 256 -14.27 -27.43 -1.37
C SER A 256 -13.51 -26.58 -0.36
N THR A 257 -12.24 -26.92 -0.06
CA THR A 257 -11.41 -26.15 0.87
C THR A 257 -11.05 -24.78 0.29
N TYR A 258 -10.70 -24.72 -1.00
CA TYR A 258 -10.47 -23.45 -1.70
C TYR A 258 -11.73 -22.58 -1.74
N SER A 259 -12.89 -23.17 -2.06
CA SER A 259 -14.16 -22.42 -2.09
C SER A 259 -14.53 -21.90 -0.70
N ARG A 260 -14.28 -22.67 0.36
CA ARG A 260 -14.54 -22.25 1.74
C ARG A 260 -13.62 -21.12 2.21
N GLU A 261 -12.36 -21.12 1.77
CA GLU A 261 -11.42 -20.04 2.11
C GLU A 261 -11.75 -18.75 1.35
N ILE A 262 -12.02 -18.84 0.04
CA ILE A 262 -12.29 -17.67 -0.80
C ILE A 262 -13.68 -17.09 -0.57
N TYR A 263 -14.72 -17.93 -0.40
CA TYR A 263 -16.10 -17.45 -0.25
C TYR A 263 -16.61 -17.48 1.20
N GLY A 264 -15.95 -18.22 2.09
CA GLY A 264 -16.37 -18.36 3.48
C GLY A 264 -15.47 -17.65 4.49
N GLU A 265 -14.37 -17.04 4.06
CA GLU A 265 -13.38 -16.31 4.88
C GLU A 265 -12.90 -17.07 6.14
N LEU A 266 -13.00 -18.40 6.12
CA LEU A 266 -12.63 -19.25 7.24
C LEU A 266 -11.18 -19.73 7.05
N PRO A 267 -10.27 -19.44 8.00
CA PRO A 267 -8.90 -19.92 7.92
C PRO A 267 -8.88 -21.45 7.92
N VAL A 268 -8.02 -22.02 7.07
CA VAL A 268 -7.88 -23.47 6.94
C VAL A 268 -6.99 -23.97 8.06
N ASP A 269 -7.57 -24.82 8.91
CA ASP A 269 -6.87 -25.52 9.99
C ASP A 269 -5.64 -26.32 9.46
N GLU A 270 -4.57 -26.36 10.24
CA GLU A 270 -3.28 -26.96 9.87
C GLU A 270 -3.41 -28.46 9.57
N ALA A 271 -4.31 -29.16 10.28
CA ALA A 271 -4.65 -30.54 10.00
C ALA A 271 -5.24 -30.74 8.59
N LYS A 272 -6.03 -29.77 8.09
CA LYS A 272 -6.61 -29.81 6.74
C LYS A 272 -5.56 -29.48 5.67
N LEU A 273 -4.60 -28.61 5.97
CA LEU A 273 -3.46 -28.34 5.08
C LEU A 273 -2.63 -29.61 4.85
N ALA A 274 -2.36 -30.40 5.89
CA ALA A 274 -1.66 -31.68 5.74
C ALA A 274 -2.42 -32.66 4.80
N LEU A 275 -3.75 -32.71 4.91
CA LEU A 275 -4.59 -33.51 4.01
C LEU A 275 -4.54 -32.99 2.57
N LEU A 276 -4.56 -31.67 2.36
CA LEU A 276 -4.42 -31.06 1.04
C LEU A 276 -3.07 -31.36 0.39
N HIS A 277 -1.98 -31.35 1.16
CA HIS A 277 -0.67 -31.74 0.66
C HIS A 277 -0.63 -33.22 0.25
N ARG A 278 -1.28 -34.11 1.01
CA ARG A 278 -1.38 -35.53 0.67
C ARG A 278 -2.22 -35.73 -0.60
N ALA A 279 -3.35 -35.05 -0.72
CA ALA A 279 -4.19 -35.05 -1.91
C ALA A 279 -3.41 -34.58 -3.14
N ARG A 280 -2.64 -33.48 -3.00
CA ARG A 280 -1.75 -32.97 -4.06
C ARG A 280 -0.70 -33.99 -4.47
N ARG A 281 -0.01 -34.64 -3.54
CA ARG A 281 1.00 -35.67 -3.87
C ARG A 281 0.38 -36.83 -4.64
N LYS A 282 -0.84 -37.24 -4.28
CA LYS A 282 -1.57 -38.31 -4.98
C LYS A 282 -1.93 -37.90 -6.42
N LEU A 283 -2.36 -36.66 -6.62
CA LEU A 283 -2.64 -36.08 -7.94
C LEU A 283 -1.38 -35.95 -8.81
N SER A 284 -0.24 -35.65 -8.20
CA SER A 284 1.06 -35.56 -8.89
C SER A 284 1.62 -36.91 -9.35
N ASN A 285 0.93 -38.03 -9.11
CA ASN A 285 1.42 -39.34 -9.54
C ASN A 285 1.39 -39.46 -11.08
N PRO A 286 2.55 -39.67 -11.73
CA PRO A 286 2.65 -39.70 -13.20
C PRO A 286 1.81 -40.81 -13.85
N LEU A 287 1.51 -41.89 -13.12
CA LEU A 287 0.72 -43.02 -13.65
C LEU A 287 -0.71 -42.63 -14.03
N LEU A 288 -1.32 -41.68 -13.30
CA LEU A 288 -2.65 -41.17 -13.63
C LEU A 288 -2.66 -40.40 -14.95
N ARG A 289 -1.55 -39.70 -15.25
CA ARG A 289 -1.35 -38.98 -16.50
C ARG A 289 -1.22 -39.94 -17.68
N PHE A 290 -0.42 -40.99 -17.53
CA PHE A 290 -0.23 -41.99 -18.59
C PHE A 290 -1.51 -42.77 -18.91
N ARG A 291 -2.30 -43.12 -17.88
CA ARG A 291 -3.56 -43.86 -18.07
C ARG A 291 -4.59 -43.07 -18.88
N PHE A 292 -4.68 -41.75 -18.68
CA PHE A 292 -5.59 -40.90 -19.44
C PHE A 292 -5.12 -40.67 -20.88
N LEU A 293 -3.82 -40.44 -21.10
CA LEU A 293 -3.27 -40.32 -22.46
C LEU A 293 -3.48 -41.60 -23.28
N ARG A 294 -3.38 -42.77 -22.64
CA ARG A 294 -3.66 -44.06 -23.27
C ARG A 294 -5.14 -44.22 -23.66
N SER A 295 -6.07 -43.92 -22.75
CA SER A 295 -7.51 -43.95 -23.04
C SER A 295 -7.91 -42.99 -24.19
N LYS A 296 -7.25 -41.83 -24.30
CA LYS A 296 -7.50 -40.90 -25.41
C LYS A 296 -7.01 -41.43 -26.76
N ASN A 297 -5.90 -42.17 -26.78
CA ASN A 297 -5.39 -42.78 -28.02
C ASN A 297 -6.23 -44.00 -28.47
N GLU A 298 -6.83 -44.74 -27.53
CA GLU A 298 -7.67 -45.89 -27.85
C GLU A 298 -9.07 -45.47 -28.37
N GLY A 299 -9.58 -44.30 -27.98
CA GLY A 299 -10.86 -43.75 -28.47
C GLY A 299 -10.80 -42.99 -29.80
N PHE A 300 -9.65 -42.98 -30.49
CA PHE A 300 -9.49 -42.35 -31.82
C PHE A 300 -9.49 -43.37 -32.98
N HIS A 301 -9.72 -44.65 -32.68
CA HIS A 301 -9.76 -45.75 -33.64
C HIS A 301 -11.15 -46.39 -33.83
N GLU A 302 -12.21 -45.79 -33.26
CA GLU A 302 -13.60 -46.17 -33.54
C GLU A 302 -14.34 -45.06 -34.29
#